data_AF-A0A9X9AAR8-F1
#
_entry.id   AF-A0A9X9AAR8-F1
#
_cell.length_a   1.000
_cell.length_b   1.000
_cell.length_c   1.000
_cell.angle_alpha   90.00
_cell.angle_beta   90.00
_cell.angle_gamma   90.00
#
_symmetry.space_group_name_H-M   'P 1'
#
loop_
_entity.id
_entity.type
_entity.pdbx_description
1 polymer ?
#
loop_
_entity_poly.entity_id
_entity_poly.type
_entity_poly.pdbx_seq_one_letter_code
_entity_poly.pdbx_strand_id
1 'polypeptide(L)'
;IRKQQVEYLKEYMNKHYENGDYVIMGGDWNQLVSNAQLSDPKFVKERPEWLVELPKDFTDGGFKWAVDPSVMTVRDDVKKYVEGENFVTIIDGFIVSPNVEIVNVQGKDLKFENSDHNPVSAVFKLK
;
A
#
# COMPACT_ATOMS: atom_id res chain seq x y z
N ILE A 1 -5.24 14.05 12.36
CA ILE A 1 -4.02 13.89 11.54
C ILE A 1 -4.23 12.84 10.43
N ARG A 2 -4.30 11.53 10.70
CA ARG A 2 -4.45 10.50 9.64
C ARG A 2 -5.61 10.73 8.66
N LYS A 3 -6.82 11.00 9.17
CA LYS A 3 -7.99 11.33 8.32
C LYS A 3 -7.74 12.56 7.42
N GLN A 4 -7.15 13.62 7.98
CA GLN A 4 -6.84 14.84 7.24
C GLN A 4 -5.76 14.62 6.18
N GLN A 5 -4.76 13.76 6.46
CA GLN A 5 -3.75 13.37 5.47
C GLN A 5 -4.41 12.62 4.31
N VAL A 6 -5.27 11.64 4.60
CA VAL A 6 -5.98 10.87 3.57
C VAL A 6 -6.89 11.77 2.71
N GLU A 7 -7.65 12.66 3.34
CA GLU A 7 -8.49 13.65 2.63
C GLU A 7 -7.64 14.56 1.73
N TYR A 8 -6.54 15.11 2.27
CA TYR A 8 -5.61 15.93 1.50
C TYR A 8 -5.01 15.17 0.30
N LEU A 9 -4.54 13.93 0.50
CA LEU A 9 -3.97 13.13 -0.59
C LEU A 9 -5.01 12.84 -1.68
N LYS A 10 -6.26 12.51 -1.28
CA LYS A 10 -7.37 12.30 -2.21
C LYS A 10 -7.67 13.56 -3.03
N GLU A 11 -7.76 14.72 -2.39
CA GLU A 11 -7.99 16.00 -3.08
C GLU A 11 -6.81 16.34 -4.00
N TYR A 12 -5.58 16.18 -3.51
CA TYR A 12 -4.36 16.52 -4.23
C TYR A 12 -4.20 15.68 -5.50
N MET A 13 -4.37 14.36 -5.41
CA MET A 13 -4.24 13.47 -6.57
C MET A 13 -5.33 13.73 -7.62
N ASN A 14 -6.58 13.95 -7.19
CA ASN A 14 -7.68 14.25 -8.10
C ASN A 14 -7.48 15.59 -8.80
N LYS A 15 -7.07 16.64 -8.08
CA LYS A 15 -6.76 17.95 -8.67
C LYS A 15 -5.71 17.84 -9.77
N HIS A 16 -4.63 17.09 -9.54
CA HIS A 16 -3.57 16.92 -10.54
C HIS A 16 -4.07 16.13 -11.75
N TYR A 17 -4.81 15.04 -11.52
CA TYR A 17 -5.39 14.27 -12.62
C TYR A 17 -6.40 15.09 -13.46
N GLU A 18 -7.26 15.89 -12.82
CA GLU A 18 -8.21 16.79 -13.50
C GLU A 18 -7.53 17.86 -14.36
N ASN A 19 -6.31 18.26 -13.99
CA ASN A 19 -5.47 19.17 -14.80
C ASN A 19 -4.77 18.46 -15.97
N GLY A 20 -4.94 17.15 -16.12
CA GLY A 20 -4.32 16.34 -17.17
C GLY A 20 -2.95 15.76 -16.80
N ASP A 21 -2.51 15.89 -15.54
CA ASP A 21 -1.24 15.33 -15.10
C ASP A 21 -1.29 13.79 -15.01
N TYR A 22 -0.13 13.16 -15.12
CA TYR A 22 0.06 11.76 -14.76
C TYR A 22 0.44 11.68 -13.28
N VAL A 23 -0.38 11.00 -12.48
CA VAL A 23 -0.16 10.89 -11.04
C VAL A 23 0.28 9.48 -10.68
N ILE A 24 1.44 9.41 -10.03
CA ILE A 24 1.98 8.20 -9.40
C ILE A 24 2.41 8.61 -8.00
N MET A 25 1.78 8.05 -6.97
CA MET A 25 2.11 8.32 -5.57
C MET A 25 2.45 7.00 -4.89
N GLY A 26 3.62 6.92 -4.25
CA GLY A 26 4.06 5.71 -3.57
C GLY A 26 4.68 5.99 -2.21
N GLY A 27 4.68 4.97 -1.35
CA GLY A 27 5.27 5.04 -0.03
C GLY A 27 4.68 4.01 0.93
N ASP A 28 5.05 4.16 2.20
CA ASP A 28 4.39 3.54 3.35
C ASP A 28 3.10 4.33 3.66
N TRP A 29 1.96 3.68 3.53
CA TRP A 29 0.65 4.29 3.80
C TRP A 29 0.21 4.14 5.25
N ASN A 30 0.88 3.29 6.03
CA ASN A 30 0.51 2.94 7.40
C ASN A 30 -0.97 2.49 7.54
N GLN A 31 -1.51 1.98 6.44
CA GLN A 31 -2.89 1.56 6.23
C GLN A 31 -2.91 0.38 5.26
N LEU A 32 -3.91 -0.48 5.36
CA LEU A 32 -4.09 -1.57 4.40
C LEU A 32 -4.35 -1.00 3.01
N VAL A 33 -3.44 -1.31 2.08
CA VAL A 33 -3.54 -0.98 0.65
C VAL A 33 -3.89 -2.20 -0.22
N SER A 34 -3.99 -3.38 0.41
CA SER A 34 -4.40 -4.64 -0.23
C SER A 34 -5.49 -5.33 0.61
N ASN A 35 -6.48 -5.88 -0.08
CA ASN A 35 -7.52 -6.69 0.54
C ASN A 35 -7.15 -8.18 0.62
N ALA A 36 -6.00 -8.59 0.06
CA ALA A 36 -5.62 -9.99 -0.04
C ALA A 36 -5.64 -10.70 1.33
N GLN A 37 -5.12 -10.02 2.36
CA GLN A 37 -5.02 -10.55 3.71
C GLN A 37 -6.35 -10.59 4.46
N LEU A 38 -7.35 -9.80 4.06
CA LEU A 38 -8.65 -9.76 4.73
C LEU A 38 -9.43 -11.08 4.56
N SER A 39 -9.01 -11.93 3.63
CA SER A 39 -9.55 -13.28 3.44
C SER A 39 -9.00 -14.32 4.42
N ASP A 40 -7.89 -14.02 5.12
CA ASP A 40 -7.29 -14.91 6.11
C ASP A 40 -7.86 -14.63 7.52
N PRO A 41 -8.62 -15.57 8.13
CA PRO A 41 -9.18 -15.38 9.46
C PRO A 41 -8.12 -15.19 10.55
N LYS A 42 -6.93 -15.80 10.40
CA LYS A 42 -5.83 -15.63 11.36
C LYS A 42 -5.33 -14.19 11.31
N PHE A 43 -5.11 -13.66 10.11
CA PHE A 43 -4.76 -12.27 9.90
C PHE A 43 -5.77 -11.32 10.55
N VAL A 44 -7.07 -11.51 10.28
CA VAL A 44 -8.13 -10.65 10.83
C VAL A 44 -8.15 -10.69 12.37
N LYS A 45 -7.92 -11.87 12.96
CA LYS A 45 -7.89 -12.06 14.42
C LYS A 45 -6.65 -11.45 15.08
N GLU A 46 -5.48 -11.56 14.44
CA GLU A 46 -4.18 -11.12 14.98
C GLU A 46 -3.81 -9.68 14.57
N ARG A 47 -4.66 -9.01 13.81
CA ARG A 47 -4.46 -7.64 13.32
C ARG A 47 -4.21 -6.66 14.48
N PRO A 48 -3.11 -5.91 14.47
CA PRO A 48 -2.82 -4.92 15.50
C PRO A 48 -3.71 -3.68 15.36
N GLU A 49 -3.98 -3.00 16.47
CA GLU A 49 -4.87 -1.83 16.54
C GLU A 49 -4.41 -0.65 15.68
N TRP A 50 -3.10 -0.52 15.46
CA TRP A 50 -2.54 0.56 14.65
C TRP A 50 -2.91 0.43 13.17
N LEU A 51 -3.13 -0.80 12.69
CA LEU A 51 -3.38 -1.10 11.29
C LEU A 51 -4.83 -0.80 10.96
N VAL A 52 -5.07 0.27 10.21
CA VAL A 52 -6.41 0.69 9.78
C VAL A 52 -6.56 0.54 8.26
N GLU A 53 -7.80 0.47 7.78
CA GLU A 53 -8.08 0.50 6.34
C GLU A 53 -8.12 1.93 5.82
N LEU A 54 -7.85 2.09 4.53
CA LEU A 54 -8.19 3.31 3.81
C LEU A 54 -9.71 3.45 3.67
N PRO A 55 -10.24 4.67 3.59
CA PRO A 55 -11.63 4.89 3.23
C PRO A 55 -11.97 4.20 1.89
N LYS A 56 -13.15 3.59 1.81
CA LYS A 56 -13.58 2.84 0.60
C LYS A 56 -13.64 3.73 -0.65
N ASP A 57 -13.90 5.00 -0.44
CA ASP A 57 -14.00 6.04 -1.46
C ASP A 57 -12.63 6.65 -1.81
N PHE A 58 -11.51 6.19 -1.21
CA PHE A 58 -10.19 6.77 -1.45
C PHE A 58 -9.79 6.72 -2.94
N THR A 59 -10.19 5.66 -3.64
CA THR A 59 -9.92 5.46 -5.07
C THR A 59 -11.01 6.00 -6.01
N ASP A 60 -11.99 6.74 -5.48
CA ASP A 60 -12.96 7.46 -6.31
C ASP A 60 -12.21 8.38 -7.30
N GLY A 61 -12.66 8.44 -8.55
CA GLY A 61 -11.91 9.04 -9.66
C GLY A 61 -11.15 8.02 -10.52
N GLY A 62 -11.22 6.74 -10.18
CA GLY A 62 -10.70 5.64 -11.01
C GLY A 62 -9.21 5.33 -10.81
N PHE A 63 -8.63 5.86 -9.72
CA PHE A 63 -7.27 5.54 -9.32
C PHE A 63 -7.13 4.04 -8.98
N LYS A 64 -5.94 3.49 -9.22
CA LYS A 64 -5.67 2.06 -9.03
C LYS A 64 -4.46 1.83 -8.15
N TRP A 65 -4.59 0.87 -7.24
CA TRP A 65 -3.47 0.38 -6.44
C TRP A 65 -2.57 -0.52 -7.29
N ALA A 66 -1.27 -0.23 -7.22
CA ALA A 66 -0.16 -1.02 -7.70
C ALA A 66 0.51 -1.66 -6.48
N VAL A 67 0.07 -2.87 -6.16
CA VAL A 67 0.53 -3.68 -5.01
C VAL A 67 0.83 -5.09 -5.48
N ASP A 68 1.86 -5.71 -4.90
CA ASP A 68 2.15 -7.13 -5.08
C ASP A 68 1.53 -7.90 -3.89
N PRO A 69 0.45 -8.68 -4.09
CA PRO A 69 -0.22 -9.38 -3.00
C PRO A 69 0.57 -10.59 -2.47
N SER A 70 1.67 -10.97 -3.12
CA SER A 70 2.44 -12.16 -2.76
C SER A 70 3.56 -11.89 -1.74
N VAL A 71 3.92 -10.62 -1.51
CA VAL A 71 5.01 -10.23 -0.61
C VAL A 71 4.50 -9.26 0.44
N MET A 72 4.68 -9.61 1.71
CA MET A 72 4.39 -8.71 2.82
C MET A 72 5.43 -7.61 2.87
N THR A 73 4.98 -6.36 2.93
CA THR A 73 5.84 -5.18 2.84
C THR A 73 6.28 -4.67 4.20
N VAL A 74 5.59 -5.03 5.28
CA VAL A 74 5.94 -4.62 6.64
C VAL A 74 5.82 -5.80 7.61
N ARG A 75 6.65 -5.77 8.66
CA ARG A 75 6.48 -6.58 9.86
C ARG A 75 6.23 -5.68 11.08
N ASP A 76 5.63 -6.26 12.11
CA ASP A 76 5.68 -5.64 13.44
C ASP A 76 7.11 -5.69 14.00
N ASP A 77 7.59 -4.58 14.57
CA ASP A 77 8.98 -4.37 14.96
C ASP A 77 9.25 -4.52 16.47
N VAL A 78 8.21 -4.83 17.25
CA VAL A 78 8.24 -5.02 18.72
C VAL A 78 9.30 -6.05 19.19
N LYS A 79 9.63 -7.03 18.35
CA LYS A 79 10.70 -8.02 18.59
C LYS A 79 11.56 -8.21 17.36
N LYS A 80 12.69 -8.91 17.48
CA LYS A 80 13.48 -9.38 16.32
C LYS A 80 12.59 -10.21 15.39
N TYR A 81 12.79 -10.07 14.08
CA TYR A 81 12.02 -10.83 13.10
C TYR A 81 12.27 -12.34 13.25
N VAL A 82 11.19 -13.09 13.37
CA VAL A 82 11.12 -14.55 13.28
C VAL A 82 9.98 -14.90 12.33
N GLU A 83 10.33 -15.62 11.27
CA GLU A 83 9.39 -16.05 10.23
C GLU A 83 8.26 -16.88 10.84
N GLY A 84 7.01 -16.53 10.52
CA GLY A 84 5.81 -17.18 11.06
C GLY A 84 5.38 -16.73 12.45
N GLU A 85 6.19 -15.94 13.17
CA GLU A 85 5.83 -15.41 14.50
C GLU A 85 5.50 -13.92 14.51
N ASN A 86 6.18 -13.11 13.71
CA ASN A 86 5.86 -11.69 13.61
C ASN A 86 4.58 -11.50 12.79
N PHE A 87 3.75 -10.54 13.21
CA PHE A 87 2.69 -10.05 12.35
C PHE A 87 3.32 -9.38 11.13
N VAL A 88 2.79 -9.68 9.95
CA VAL A 88 3.25 -9.14 8.67
C VAL A 88 2.06 -8.76 7.80
N THR A 89 2.17 -7.69 7.03
CA THR A 89 1.09 -7.23 6.15
C THR A 89 1.60 -6.39 4.98
N ILE A 90 0.69 -5.86 4.15
CA ILE A 90 1.00 -4.95 3.04
C ILE A 90 0.43 -3.57 3.37
N ILE A 91 1.32 -2.61 3.58
CA ILE A 91 1.02 -1.17 3.72
C ILE A 91 1.80 -0.29 2.75
N ASP A 92 2.74 -0.87 2.01
CA ASP A 92 3.56 -0.15 1.04
C ASP A 92 3.07 -0.44 -0.37
N GLY A 93 3.07 0.59 -1.21
CA GLY A 93 2.69 0.44 -2.60
C GLY A 93 2.54 1.77 -3.31
N PHE A 94 2.01 1.70 -4.54
CA PHE A 94 1.76 2.87 -5.35
C PHE A 94 0.26 2.98 -5.66
N ILE A 95 -0.24 4.21 -5.79
CA ILE A 95 -1.54 4.52 -6.38
C ILE A 95 -1.33 5.35 -7.64
N VAL A 96 -2.03 5.01 -8.72
CA VAL A 96 -1.85 5.65 -10.03
C VAL A 96 -3.15 6.16 -10.62
N SER A 97 -3.09 7.28 -11.35
CA SER A 97 -4.22 7.86 -12.06
C SER A 97 -4.64 7.03 -13.28
N PRO A 98 -5.89 7.19 -13.79
CA PRO A 98 -6.40 6.40 -14.92
C PRO A 98 -5.57 6.48 -16.23
N ASN A 99 -4.87 7.60 -16.45
CA ASN A 99 -3.96 7.83 -17.59
C ASN A 99 -2.57 7.19 -17.41
N VAL A 100 -2.34 6.43 -16.34
CA VAL A 100 -1.13 5.63 -16.12
C VAL A 100 -1.48 4.14 -16.17
N GLU A 101 -0.69 3.37 -16.91
CA GLU A 101 -0.76 1.92 -16.96
C GLU A 101 0.24 1.29 -15.97
N ILE A 102 -0.22 0.33 -15.17
CA ILE A 102 0.62 -0.49 -14.30
C ILE A 102 1.14 -1.65 -15.14
N VAL A 103 2.42 -1.64 -15.50
CA VAL A 103 3.04 -2.70 -16.32
C VAL A 103 3.51 -3.85 -15.44
N ASN A 104 4.11 -3.53 -14.29
CA ASN A 104 4.57 -4.52 -13.32
C ASN A 104 4.61 -3.91 -11.91
N VAL A 105 4.36 -4.74 -10.90
CA VAL A 105 4.61 -4.42 -9.48
C VAL A 105 5.22 -5.65 -8.85
N GLN A 106 6.30 -5.46 -8.11
CA GLN A 106 7.03 -6.53 -7.45
C GLN A 106 7.44 -6.10 -6.05
N GLY A 107 6.98 -6.84 -5.05
CA GLY A 107 7.59 -6.83 -3.74
C GLY A 107 8.86 -7.69 -3.77
N LYS A 108 9.90 -7.25 -3.07
CA LYS A 108 11.11 -8.05 -2.89
C LYS A 108 11.17 -8.54 -1.46
N ASP A 109 10.88 -9.83 -1.27
CA ASP A 109 11.00 -10.44 0.04
C ASP A 109 12.48 -10.60 0.43
N LEU A 110 12.97 -9.67 1.25
CA LEU A 110 14.31 -9.69 1.83
C LEU A 110 14.29 -10.23 3.26
N LYS A 111 13.18 -10.85 3.68
CA LYS A 111 12.98 -11.33 5.05
C LYS A 111 13.29 -10.28 6.11
N PHE A 112 12.99 -9.01 5.80
CA PHE A 112 13.20 -7.86 6.68
C PHE A 112 14.67 -7.72 7.16
N GLU A 113 15.63 -8.16 6.35
CA GLU A 113 17.06 -8.11 6.70
C GLU A 113 17.56 -6.68 6.93
N ASN A 114 17.07 -5.73 6.12
CA ASN A 114 17.60 -4.37 6.04
C ASN A 114 16.71 -3.33 6.73
N SER A 115 15.44 -3.67 6.96
CA SER A 115 14.40 -2.80 7.51
C SER A 115 13.25 -3.68 7.98
N ASP A 116 12.39 -3.17 8.86
CA ASP A 116 11.06 -3.74 9.12
C ASP A 116 10.13 -3.67 7.89
N HIS A 117 10.59 -3.01 6.82
CA HIS A 117 9.96 -3.03 5.51
C HIS A 117 10.73 -3.84 4.45
N ASN A 118 9.97 -4.55 3.60
CA ASN A 118 10.42 -5.10 2.34
C ASN A 118 10.16 -4.09 1.20
N PRO A 119 11.12 -3.87 0.28
CA PRO A 119 10.96 -2.87 -0.77
C PRO A 119 9.98 -3.30 -1.86
N VAL A 120 9.29 -2.31 -2.43
CA VAL A 120 8.36 -2.48 -3.57
C VAL A 120 8.91 -1.73 -4.78
N SER A 121 8.95 -2.39 -5.92
CA SER A 121 9.32 -1.80 -7.22
C SER A 121 8.15 -1.89 -8.19
N ALA A 122 7.98 -0.88 -9.04
CA ALA A 122 6.93 -0.87 -10.04
C ALA A 122 7.42 -0.27 -11.36
N VAL A 123 6.82 -0.73 -12.45
CA VAL A 123 7.04 -0.22 -13.81
C VAL A 123 5.72 0.33 -14.31
N PHE A 124 5.75 1.57 -14.77
CA PHE A 124 4.57 2.28 -15.26
C PHE A 124 4.78 2.71 -16.72
N LYS A 125 3.66 2.85 -17.43
CA LYS A 125 3.63 3.44 -18.77
C LYS A 125 2.61 4.57 -18.79
N LEU A 126 3.04 5.74 -19.24
CA LEU A 126 2.17 6.90 -19.44
C LEU A 126 1.39 6.70 -20.74
N LYS A 127 0.07 6.94 -20.72
CA LYS A 127 -0.81 6.79 -21.89
C LYS A 127 -0.88 8.04 -22.75
#